data_AF-A0A101HYD4-F1
#
_entry.id   AF-A0A101HYD4-F1
#
_cell.length_a   1.000
_cell.length_b   1.000
_cell.length_c   1.000
_cell.angle_alpha   90.00
_cell.angle_beta   90.00
_cell.angle_gamma   90.00
#
_symmetry.space_group_name_H-M   'P 1'
#
loop_
_entity.id
_entity.type
_entity.pdbx_description
1 polymer ?
#
loop_
_entity_poly.entity_id
_entity_poly.type
_entity_poly.pdbx_seq_one_letter_code
_entity_poly.pdbx_strand_id
1 'polypeptide(L)'
;MADIKKADQWATRWGLILSCIGMAVGTGNIWRFPRVAASQGGGAFVIALLIGLFLWAIPLLMAEAVWGKVSRMGVIGSFKEMVGRKWTWMGTTVAVISLGIAFYYSVVVGWCIRYFVYAITGVIKPGLDTEALWAA
;
A
#
# COMPACT_ATOMS: atom_id res chain seq x y z
N MET A 1 -13.79 -26.91 27.31
CA MET A 1 -12.65 -25.97 27.13
C MET A 1 -12.70 -25.51 25.68
N ALA A 2 -12.97 -24.23 25.43
CA ALA A 2 -12.98 -23.72 24.06
C ALA A 2 -11.53 -23.70 23.54
N ASP A 3 -11.28 -24.43 22.47
CA ASP A 3 -10.00 -24.51 21.79
C ASP A 3 -9.61 -23.10 21.33
N ILE A 4 -8.60 -22.48 21.96
CA ILE A 4 -8.12 -21.16 21.56
C ILE A 4 -7.37 -21.36 20.25
N LYS A 5 -8.08 -21.15 19.14
CA LYS A 5 -7.54 -21.22 17.78
C LYS A 5 -6.27 -20.37 17.70
N LYS A 6 -5.11 -21.02 17.59
CA LYS A 6 -3.83 -20.33 17.36
C LYS A 6 -4.01 -19.46 16.11
N ALA A 7 -3.72 -18.16 16.25
CA ALA A 7 -3.78 -17.23 15.13
C ALA A 7 -2.88 -17.73 13.99
N ASP A 8 -3.42 -17.76 12.77
CA ASP A 8 -2.71 -18.24 11.58
C ASP A 8 -1.35 -17.53 11.44
N GLN A 9 -0.34 -18.31 11.07
CA GLN A 9 1.02 -17.83 10.85
C GLN A 9 1.37 -18.01 9.37
N TRP A 10 2.28 -17.17 8.88
CA TRP A 10 2.82 -17.33 7.55
C TRP A 10 3.57 -18.68 7.43
N ALA A 11 3.27 -19.42 6.36
CA ALA A 11 3.89 -20.72 6.10
C ALA A 11 5.41 -20.63 5.92
N THR A 12 5.91 -19.52 5.34
CA THR A 12 7.34 -19.29 5.14
C THR A 12 7.72 -17.83 5.39
N ARG A 13 8.99 -17.60 5.77
CA ARG A 13 9.56 -16.25 5.90
C ARG A 13 9.57 -15.50 4.57
N TRP A 14 9.81 -16.22 3.47
CA TRP A 14 9.73 -15.65 2.12
C TRP A 14 8.33 -15.18 1.76
N GLY A 15 7.28 -15.93 2.11
CA GLY A 15 5.90 -15.49 1.92
C GLY A 15 5.58 -14.19 2.67
N LEU A 16 6.09 -14.05 3.89
CA LEU A 16 5.97 -12.79 4.65
C LEU A 16 6.71 -11.63 3.96
N ILE A 17 7.97 -11.83 3.58
CA ILE A 17 8.79 -10.77 2.95
C ILE A 17 8.17 -10.30 1.63
N LEU A 18 7.77 -11.23 0.76
CA LEU A 18 7.15 -10.91 -0.53
C LEU A 18 5.83 -10.16 -0.35
N SER A 19 5.01 -10.55 0.63
CA SER A 19 3.77 -9.84 0.95
C SER A 19 4.04 -8.40 1.41
N CYS A 20 5.05 -8.20 2.27
CA CYS A 20 5.45 -6.87 2.71
C CYS A 20 5.99 -6.00 1.55
N ILE A 21 6.78 -6.58 0.64
CA ILE A 21 7.29 -5.86 -0.55
C ILE A 21 6.12 -5.47 -1.46
N GLY A 22 5.18 -6.38 -1.72
CA GLY A 22 3.99 -6.10 -2.53
C GLY A 22 3.11 -4.99 -1.93
N MET A 23 3.05 -4.88 -0.61
CA MET A 23 2.37 -3.77 0.08
C MET A 23 3.15 -2.45 -0.04
N ALA A 24 4.49 -2.49 0.02
CA ALA A 24 5.33 -1.29 0.03
C ALA A 24 5.51 -0.65 -1.36
N VAL A 25 5.47 -1.45 -2.43
CA VAL A 25 5.68 -0.98 -3.80
C VAL A 25 4.34 -0.71 -4.47
N GLY A 26 4.01 0.58 -4.64
CA GLY A 26 2.76 1.02 -5.29
C GLY A 26 3.00 1.90 -6.52
N THR A 27 1.89 2.28 -7.19
CA THR A 27 1.92 3.18 -8.36
C THR A 27 2.62 4.50 -8.04
N GLY A 28 2.49 5.01 -6.81
CA GLY A 28 3.19 6.21 -6.33
C GLY A 28 4.70 6.18 -6.56
N ASN A 29 5.36 5.03 -6.38
CA ASN A 29 6.80 4.89 -6.59
C ASN A 29 7.19 4.98 -8.07
N ILE A 30 6.28 4.60 -8.96
CA ILE A 30 6.51 4.58 -10.42
C ILE A 30 6.45 5.99 -11.00
N TRP A 31 5.44 6.79 -10.62
CA TRP A 31 5.16 8.06 -11.31
C TRP A 31 5.26 9.32 -10.44
N ARG A 32 4.97 9.24 -9.13
CA ARG A 32 4.92 10.42 -8.26
C ARG A 32 6.32 10.72 -7.73
N PHE A 33 7.04 9.68 -7.32
CA PHE A 33 8.41 9.85 -6.84
C PHE A 33 9.31 10.52 -7.91
N PRO A 34 9.40 10.04 -9.16
CA PRO A 34 10.24 10.69 -10.16
C PRO A 34 9.81 12.12 -10.47
N ARG A 35 8.49 12.37 -10.52
CA ARG A 35 7.95 13.72 -10.77
C ARG A 35 8.34 14.71 -9.67
N VAL A 36 8.17 14.33 -8.41
CA VAL A 36 8.51 15.19 -7.27
C VAL A 36 10.02 15.33 -7.14
N ALA A 37 10.77 14.25 -7.33
CA ALA A 37 12.23 14.33 -7.31
C ALA A 37 12.73 15.30 -8.39
N ALA A 38 12.22 15.20 -9.63
CA ALA A 38 12.59 16.10 -10.71
C ALA A 38 12.22 17.56 -10.41
N SER A 39 11.04 17.83 -9.84
CA SER A 39 10.61 19.20 -9.53
C SER A 39 11.31 19.81 -8.30
N GLN A 40 11.78 19.00 -7.36
CA GLN A 40 12.33 19.45 -6.07
C GLN A 40 13.88 19.42 -6.02
N GLY A 41 14.56 19.58 -7.16
CA GLY A 41 16.03 19.64 -7.20
C GLY A 41 16.73 18.27 -7.37
N GLY A 42 16.03 17.27 -7.89
CA GLY A 42 16.59 16.00 -8.34
C GLY A 42 17.31 15.24 -7.23
N GLY A 43 18.64 15.12 -7.36
CA GLY A 43 19.48 14.38 -6.42
C GLY A 43 19.48 14.94 -5.00
N ALA A 44 19.36 16.26 -4.82
CA ALA A 44 19.31 16.88 -3.49
C ALA A 44 18.05 16.44 -2.72
N PHE A 45 16.92 16.31 -3.41
CA PHE A 45 15.69 15.77 -2.82
C PHE A 45 15.86 14.33 -2.37
N VAL A 46 16.59 13.49 -3.13
CA VAL A 46 16.83 12.09 -2.75
C VAL A 46 17.63 12.01 -1.45
N ILE A 47 18.63 12.87 -1.25
CA ILE A 47 19.40 12.91 0.00
C ILE A 47 18.48 13.29 1.19
N ALA A 48 17.66 14.33 1.03
CA ALA A 48 16.69 14.72 2.06
C ALA A 48 15.68 13.61 2.36
N LEU A 49 15.23 12.90 1.32
CA LEU A 49 14.34 11.75 1.45
C LEU A 49 15.01 10.61 2.23
N LEU A 50 16.27 10.29 1.95
CA LEU A 50 17.02 9.26 2.68
C LEU A 50 17.15 9.62 4.16
N ILE A 51 17.43 10.88 4.49
CA ILE A 51 17.48 11.34 5.89
C ILE A 51 16.12 11.13 6.57
N GLY A 52 15.02 11.56 5.93
CA GLY A 52 13.67 11.35 6.44
C GLY A 52 13.28 9.87 6.55
N LEU A 53 13.77 9.03 5.63
CA LEU A 53 13.56 7.58 5.64
C LEU A 53 14.18 6.95 6.89
N PHE A 54 15.44 7.26 7.20
CA PHE A 54 16.13 6.70 8.36
C PHE A 54 15.64 7.26 9.69
N LEU A 55 15.34 8.56 9.75
CA LEU A 55 14.95 9.21 11.01
C LEU A 55 13.48 8.98 11.38
N TRP A 56 12.59 8.84 10.39
CA TRP A 56 11.15 8.82 10.64
C TRP A 56 10.48 7.55 10.12
N ALA A 57 10.60 7.26 8.82
CA ALA A 57 9.82 6.19 8.21
C ALA A 57 10.21 4.79 8.72
N ILE A 58 11.52 4.48 8.82
CA ILE A 58 11.98 3.18 9.33
C ILE A 58 11.56 2.97 10.79
N PRO A 59 11.82 3.88 11.74
CA PRO A 59 11.37 3.73 13.12
C PRO A 59 9.86 3.56 13.25
N LEU A 60 9.09 4.33 12.47
CA LEU A 60 7.63 4.24 12.50
C LEU A 60 7.12 2.89 12.00
N LEU A 61 7.67 2.38 10.89
CA LEU A 61 7.33 1.05 10.35
C LEU A 61 7.73 -0.08 11.33
N MET A 62 8.88 0.06 12.01
CA MET A 62 9.29 -0.89 13.02
C MET A 62 8.33 -0.88 14.22
N ALA A 63 7.90 0.29 14.67
CA ALA A 63 6.93 0.42 15.76
C ALA A 63 5.59 -0.22 15.40
N GLU A 64 5.07 0.04 14.19
CA GLU A 64 3.83 -0.56 13.70
C GLU A 64 3.95 -2.10 13.56
N ALA A 65 5.08 -2.59 13.05
CA ALA A 65 5.33 -4.03 12.92
C ALA A 65 5.40 -4.73 14.28
N VAL A 66 6.02 -4.11 15.29
CA VAL A 66 6.05 -4.63 16.66
C VAL A 66 4.64 -4.61 17.27
N TRP A 67 3.89 -3.52 17.11
CA TRP A 67 2.51 -3.42 17.57
C TRP A 67 1.63 -4.52 16.98
N GLY A 68 1.70 -4.75 15.67
CA GLY A 68 0.98 -5.84 15.01
C GLY A 68 1.35 -7.23 15.54
N LYS A 69 2.64 -7.48 15.81
CA LYS A 69 3.12 -8.74 16.37
C LYS A 69 2.69 -8.98 17.81
N VAL A 70 2.64 -7.93 18.64
CA VAL A 70 2.24 -8.03 20.05
C VAL A 70 0.73 -8.19 20.17
N SER A 71 -0.04 -7.37 19.45
CA SER A 71 -1.51 -7.40 19.54
C SER A 71 -2.13 -8.63 18.88
N ARG A 72 -1.53 -9.18 17.81
CA ARG A 72 -2.05 -10.34 17.04
C ARG A 72 -3.52 -10.20 16.64
N MET A 73 -3.98 -8.96 16.46
CA MET A 73 -5.35 -8.60 16.13
C MET A 73 -5.40 -7.69 14.90
N GLY A 74 -6.56 -7.59 14.26
CA GLY A 74 -6.80 -6.59 13.22
C GLY A 74 -6.72 -5.16 13.77
N VAL A 75 -6.64 -4.16 12.88
CA VAL A 75 -6.39 -2.74 13.22
C VAL A 75 -7.29 -2.21 14.34
N ILE A 76 -8.59 -2.47 14.31
CA ILE A 76 -9.52 -1.98 15.35
C ILE A 76 -9.21 -2.64 16.72
N GLY A 77 -8.92 -3.95 16.71
CA GLY A 77 -8.59 -4.72 17.91
C GLY A 77 -7.21 -4.34 18.48
N SER A 78 -6.22 -4.08 17.62
CA SER A 78 -4.87 -3.69 18.06
C SER A 78 -4.86 -2.34 18.78
N PHE A 79 -5.69 -1.38 18.35
CA PHE A 79 -5.88 -0.10 19.04
C PHE A 79 -6.63 -0.27 20.38
N LYS A 80 -7.65 -1.14 20.42
CA LYS A 80 -8.39 -1.44 21.66
C LYS A 80 -7.47 -2.03 22.74
N GLU A 81 -6.58 -2.94 22.36
CA GLU A 81 -5.70 -3.66 23.30
C GLU A 81 -4.56 -2.78 23.82
N MET A 82 -3.90 -2.05 22.92
CA MET A 82 -2.68 -1.32 23.27
C MET A 82 -2.93 0.08 23.84
N VAL A 83 -4.02 0.74 23.44
CA VAL A 83 -4.34 2.11 23.85
C VAL A 83 -5.59 2.16 24.76
N GLY A 84 -6.41 1.11 24.71
CA GLY A 84 -7.62 0.97 25.50
C GLY A 84 -8.91 1.18 24.71
N ARG A 85 -10.02 0.70 25.27
CA ARG A 85 -11.35 0.67 24.62
C ARG A 85 -11.90 2.05 24.23
N LYS A 86 -11.47 3.12 24.91
CA LYS A 86 -11.88 4.50 24.57
C LYS A 86 -11.27 4.99 23.26
N TRP A 87 -10.16 4.41 22.82
CA TRP A 87 -9.41 4.81 21.62
C TRP A 87 -9.64 3.89 20.43
N THR A 88 -10.58 2.94 20.54
CA THR A 88 -10.94 2.03 19.45
C THR A 88 -11.42 2.77 18.19
N TRP A 89 -11.98 3.99 18.34
CA TRP A 89 -12.40 4.81 17.21
C TRP A 89 -11.24 5.14 16.26
N MET A 90 -10.00 5.28 16.74
CA MET A 90 -8.84 5.55 15.90
C MET A 90 -8.58 4.40 14.92
N GLY A 91 -8.64 3.16 15.41
CA GLY A 91 -8.50 1.98 14.57
C GLY A 91 -9.63 1.87 13.54
N THR A 92 -10.86 2.27 13.91
CA THR A 92 -11.99 2.33 12.98
C THR A 92 -11.76 3.36 11.88
N THR A 93 -11.26 4.55 12.24
CA THR A 93 -10.92 5.59 11.25
C THR A 93 -9.87 5.10 10.27
N VAL A 94 -8.81 4.44 10.74
CA VAL A 94 -7.79 3.84 9.86
C VAL A 94 -8.43 2.83 8.92
N ALA A 95 -9.29 1.93 9.43
CA ALA A 95 -9.97 0.93 8.60
C ALA A 95 -10.88 1.57 7.53
N VAL A 96 -11.62 2.63 7.86
CA VAL A 96 -12.47 3.36 6.91
C VAL A 96 -11.64 4.06 5.83
N ILE A 97 -10.52 4.69 6.21
CA ILE A 97 -9.61 5.32 5.25
C ILE A 97 -9.01 4.27 4.31
N SER A 98 -8.54 3.13 4.84
CA SER A 98 -8.02 2.03 4.04
C SER A 98 -9.06 1.48 3.06
N LEU A 99 -10.32 1.38 3.49
CA LEU A 99 -11.43 0.97 2.62
C LEU A 99 -11.69 2.00 1.50
N GLY A 100 -11.68 3.30 1.83
CA GLY A 100 -11.82 4.38 0.84
C GLY A 100 -10.71 4.35 -0.22
N ILE A 101 -9.46 4.13 0.22
CA ILE A 101 -8.31 3.96 -0.68
C ILE A 101 -8.51 2.74 -1.58
N ALA A 102 -9.01 1.63 -1.06
CA ALA A 102 -9.26 0.42 -1.85
C ALA A 102 -10.25 0.65 -2.99
N PHE A 103 -11.33 1.43 -2.77
CA PHE A 103 -12.28 1.78 -3.83
C PHE A 103 -11.67 2.61 -4.96
N TYR A 104 -10.81 3.58 -4.63
CA TYR A 104 -10.13 4.37 -5.64
C TYR A 104 -9.09 3.53 -6.41
N TYR A 105 -8.27 2.75 -5.70
CA TYR A 105 -7.21 1.96 -6.33
C TYR A 105 -7.74 0.80 -7.18
N SER A 106 -8.92 0.26 -6.90
CA SER A 106 -9.53 -0.79 -7.73
C SER A 106 -9.81 -0.31 -9.16
N VAL A 107 -10.27 0.94 -9.32
CA VAL A 107 -10.50 1.57 -10.62
C VAL A 107 -9.19 1.73 -11.39
N VAL A 108 -8.14 2.20 -10.73
CA VAL A 108 -6.81 2.36 -11.34
C VAL A 108 -6.25 1.02 -11.82
N VAL A 109 -6.40 -0.03 -11.01
CA VAL A 109 -6.00 -1.40 -11.41
C VAL A 109 -6.83 -1.87 -12.61
N GLY A 110 -8.13 -1.56 -12.65
CA GLY A 110 -9.00 -1.83 -13.80
C GLY A 110 -8.46 -1.19 -15.10
N TRP A 111 -8.00 0.06 -15.05
CA TRP A 111 -7.36 0.69 -16.21
C TRP A 111 -6.07 -0.01 -16.62
N CYS A 112 -5.21 -0.39 -15.66
CA CYS A 112 -3.99 -1.13 -15.95
C CYS A 112 -4.28 -2.47 -16.66
N ILE A 113 -5.29 -3.21 -16.19
CA ILE A 113 -5.70 -4.47 -16.81
C ILE A 113 -6.24 -4.23 -18.23
N ARG A 114 -7.08 -3.20 -18.43
CA ARG A 114 -7.61 -2.85 -19.76
C ARG A 114 -6.48 -2.53 -20.74
N TYR A 115 -5.50 -1.71 -20.33
CA TYR A 115 -4.33 -1.41 -21.15
C TYR A 115 -3.46 -2.63 -21.42
N PHE A 116 -3.32 -3.53 -20.44
CA PHE A 116 -2.59 -4.78 -20.63
C PHE A 116 -3.25 -5.67 -21.69
N VAL A 117 -4.57 -5.79 -21.67
CA VAL A 117 -5.34 -6.51 -22.70
C VAL A 117 -5.17 -5.85 -24.07
N TYR A 118 -5.26 -4.52 -24.16
CA TYR A 118 -5.03 -3.78 -25.41
C TYR A 118 -3.62 -3.96 -25.97
N ALA A 119 -2.61 -4.05 -25.10
CA ALA A 119 -1.23 -4.31 -25.51
C ALA A 119 -1.08 -5.73 -26.10
N ILE A 120 -1.70 -6.74 -25.49
CA ILE A 120 -1.63 -8.13 -25.98
C ILE A 120 -2.46 -8.34 -27.26
N THR A 121 -3.62 -7.69 -27.36
CA THR A 121 -4.50 -7.78 -28.54
C THR A 121 -4.02 -6.94 -29.72
N GLY A 122 -2.96 -6.14 -29.55
CA GLY A 122 -2.36 -5.35 -30.63
C GLY A 122 -3.23 -4.17 -31.08
N VAL A 123 -4.13 -3.69 -30.22
CA VAL A 123 -4.99 -2.53 -30.48
C VAL A 123 -4.18 -1.23 -30.42
N ILE A 124 -3.11 -1.20 -29.63
CA ILE A 124 -2.21 -0.06 -29.49
C ILE A 124 -1.33 0.06 -30.75
N LYS A 125 -1.78 0.87 -31.72
CA LYS A 125 -1.08 1.13 -32.99
C LYS A 125 -0.74 2.62 -33.16
N PRO A 126 0.31 2.97 -33.91
CA PRO A 126 0.60 4.36 -34.25
C PRO A 126 -0.58 5.00 -35.00
N GLY A 127 -1.05 6.17 -34.55
CA GLY A 127 -2.21 6.87 -35.13
C GLY A 127 -3.57 6.49 -34.55
N LEU A 128 -3.62 5.70 -33.48
CA LEU A 128 -4.85 5.34 -32.78
C LEU A 128 -5.45 6.56 -32.06
N ASP A 129 -6.74 6.83 -32.31
CA ASP A 129 -7.50 7.80 -31.55
C ASP A 129 -7.79 7.28 -30.14
N THR A 130 -7.35 8.04 -29.14
CA THR A 130 -7.46 7.64 -27.73
C THR A 130 -8.91 7.79 -27.25
N GLU A 131 -9.69 8.73 -27.78
CA GLU A 131 -11.08 8.91 -27.37
C GLU A 131 -11.95 7.75 -27.89
N ALA A 132 -11.76 7.36 -29.15
CA ALA A 132 -12.43 6.20 -29.73
C ALA A 132 -12.13 4.88 -29.00
N LEU A 133 -10.91 4.70 -28.48
CA LEU A 133 -10.49 3.51 -27.71
C LEU A 133 -11.28 3.36 -26.38
N TRP A 134 -11.63 4.48 -25.76
CA TRP A 134 -12.37 4.49 -24.49
C TRP A 134 -13.89 4.55 -24.67
N ALA A 135 -14.36 4.98 -25.84
CA ALA A 135 -15.77 4.99 -26.22
C ALA A 135 -16.31 3.62 -26.67
N ALA A 136 -15.42 2.70 -27.07
CA ALA A 136 -15.74 1.29 -27.35
C ALA A 136 -15.79 0.42 -26.07
#